data_AF-A0A972AGP4-F1
#
_entry.id   AF-A0A972AGP4-F1
#
_cell.length_a   1.000
_cell.length_b   1.000
_cell.length_c   1.000
_cell.angle_alpha   90.00
_cell.angle_beta   90.00
_cell.angle_gamma   90.00
#
_symmetry.space_group_name_H-M   'P 1'
#
loop_
_entity.id
_entity.type
_entity.pdbx_description
1 polymer ?
#
loop_
_entity_poly.entity_id
_entity_poly.type
_entity_poly.pdbx_seq_one_letter_code
_entity_poly.pdbx_strand_id
1 'polypeptide(L)'
;MAPNINPIIIFIASIFTSNMILSNFLGMCSYLSVSSEYKTANGLGMAVTLVLVLTTAINWLVYTYIIVPPERYYLQYIIFIMVIAALVQILEMGMDRYTPDLHAKLGIFLPLITVNCAILGVTLFMVIRHYNFIQSLLFGLGSGLGWWLAINMLAAIREKLANAKLPPGVKGPALSFIITGIMAMAFIGFSGIFTIQ
;
A
#
# COMPACT_ATOMS: atom_id res chain seq x y z
N MET A 1 -20.45 -6.86 14.55
CA MET A 1 -20.33 -8.33 14.39
C MET A 1 -19.24 -8.57 13.37
N ALA A 2 -18.14 -9.23 13.73
CA ALA A 2 -17.07 -9.50 12.76
C ALA A 2 -17.61 -10.48 11.71
N PRO A 3 -17.42 -10.22 10.41
CA PRO A 3 -17.94 -11.10 9.38
C PRO A 3 -17.19 -12.44 9.46
N ASN A 4 -17.93 -13.56 9.40
CA ASN A 4 -17.40 -14.94 9.36
C ASN A 4 -16.77 -15.25 7.99
N ILE A 5 -15.90 -14.37 7.51
CA ILE A 5 -15.18 -14.54 6.25
C ILE A 5 -13.85 -15.22 6.56
N ASN A 6 -13.54 -16.25 5.79
CA ASN A 6 -12.31 -17.02 5.93
C ASN A 6 -11.11 -16.09 5.69
N PRO A 7 -10.13 -16.01 6.59
CA PRO A 7 -9.00 -15.08 6.50
C PRO A 7 -8.21 -15.16 5.18
N ILE A 8 -8.15 -16.37 4.61
CA ILE A 8 -7.47 -16.67 3.36
C ILE A 8 -8.20 -16.06 2.15
N ILE A 9 -9.52 -16.00 2.19
CA ILE A 9 -10.33 -15.37 1.13
C ILE A 9 -10.12 -13.86 1.17
N ILE A 10 -10.07 -13.26 2.36
CA ILE A 10 -9.76 -11.84 2.52
C ILE A 10 -8.36 -11.54 1.97
N PHE A 11 -7.38 -12.39 2.26
CA PHE A 11 -6.01 -12.24 1.76
C PHE A 11 -5.96 -12.23 0.23
N ILE A 12 -6.53 -13.25 -0.42
CA ILE A 12 -6.52 -13.39 -1.89
C ILE A 12 -7.33 -12.27 -2.54
N ALA A 13 -8.50 -11.96 -2.00
CA ALA A 13 -9.37 -10.92 -2.53
C ALA A 13 -8.74 -9.52 -2.39
N SER A 14 -7.96 -9.26 -1.34
CA SER A 14 -7.27 -7.97 -1.15
C SER A 14 -6.12 -7.76 -2.11
N ILE A 15 -5.51 -8.84 -2.61
CA ILE A 15 -4.44 -8.78 -3.62
C ILE A 15 -5.00 -8.45 -5.00
N PHE A 16 -6.08 -9.14 -5.40
CA PHE A 16 -6.60 -9.11 -6.77
C PHE A 16 -7.89 -8.30 -6.93
N THR A 17 -8.90 -8.53 -6.08
CA THR A 17 -10.26 -8.03 -6.27
C THR A 17 -10.50 -6.66 -5.64
N SER A 18 -9.86 -6.35 -4.52
CA SER A 18 -9.89 -5.03 -3.87
C SER A 18 -8.49 -4.44 -3.76
N ASN A 19 -7.74 -4.50 -4.86
CA ASN A 19 -6.38 -3.96 -4.89
C ASN A 19 -6.41 -2.45 -4.59
N MET A 20 -5.60 -2.04 -3.61
CA MET A 20 -5.62 -0.69 -3.07
C MET A 20 -5.24 0.38 -4.11
N ILE A 21 -4.33 0.07 -5.04
CA ILE A 21 -3.90 0.99 -6.10
C ILE A 21 -4.85 0.92 -7.29
N LEU A 22 -5.10 -0.27 -7.82
CA LEU A 22 -5.69 -0.42 -9.16
C LEU A 22 -7.23 -0.42 -9.15
N SER A 23 -7.84 -0.75 -8.02
CA SER A 23 -9.31 -0.75 -7.86
C SER A 23 -9.78 0.42 -6.99
N ASN A 24 -9.09 0.71 -5.88
CA ASN A 24 -9.46 1.79 -4.97
C ASN A 24 -8.72 3.12 -5.23
N PHE A 25 -7.71 3.15 -6.13
CA PHE A 25 -6.94 4.37 -6.47
C PHE A 25 -6.23 5.07 -5.29
N LEU A 26 -5.83 4.30 -4.27
CA LEU A 26 -5.08 4.80 -3.11
C LEU A 26 -3.58 4.55 -3.26
N GLY A 27 -2.76 5.52 -2.83
CA GLY A 27 -1.29 5.38 -2.78
C GLY A 27 -0.56 5.69 -4.09
N MET A 28 -1.16 6.49 -4.97
CA MET A 28 -0.65 6.80 -6.32
C MET A 28 0.64 7.65 -6.32
N CYS A 29 0.85 8.50 -5.31
CA CYS A 29 1.94 9.49 -5.30
C CYS A 29 3.33 8.84 -5.36
N SER A 30 3.61 7.92 -4.43
CA SER A 30 4.89 7.20 -4.38
C SER A 30 5.00 6.15 -5.50
N TYR A 31 3.88 5.55 -5.90
CA TYR A 31 3.79 4.59 -7.00
C TYR A 31 4.20 5.19 -8.36
N LEU A 32 3.72 6.39 -8.70
CA LEU A 32 4.08 7.05 -9.95
C LEU A 32 5.50 7.65 -9.92
N SER A 33 5.92 8.14 -8.75
CA SER A 33 7.22 8.81 -8.60
C SER A 33 8.40 7.83 -8.63
N VAL A 34 8.27 6.66 -7.99
CA VAL A 34 9.39 5.72 -7.79
C VAL A 34 9.25 4.44 -8.64
N SER A 35 8.71 4.55 -9.84
CA SER A 35 8.55 3.42 -10.79
C SER A 35 9.49 3.48 -11.99
N SER A 36 10.58 4.26 -11.91
CA SER A 36 11.56 4.37 -13.00
C SER A 36 12.50 3.17 -13.10
N GLU A 37 12.91 2.58 -11.97
CA GLU A 37 13.86 1.47 -11.90
C GLU A 37 13.25 0.30 -11.13
N TYR A 38 13.33 -0.92 -11.67
CA TYR A 38 12.78 -2.11 -11.01
C TYR A 38 13.38 -2.36 -9.63
N LYS A 39 14.71 -2.21 -9.46
CA LYS A 39 15.38 -2.44 -8.16
C LYS A 39 14.85 -1.52 -7.06
N THR A 40 14.66 -0.25 -7.39
CA THR A 40 14.19 0.78 -6.45
C THR A 40 12.70 0.60 -6.13
N ALA A 41 11.89 0.31 -7.16
CA ALA A 41 10.47 0.00 -7.02
C ALA A 41 10.22 -1.22 -6.12
N ASN A 42 11.03 -2.27 -6.29
CA ASN A 42 10.93 -3.49 -5.50
C ASN A 42 11.25 -3.24 -4.02
N GLY A 43 12.31 -2.48 -3.73
CA GLY A 43 12.68 -2.10 -2.37
C GLY A 43 11.60 -1.27 -1.67
N LEU A 44 11.05 -0.26 -2.35
CA LEU A 44 9.93 0.53 -1.83
C LEU A 44 8.68 -0.34 -1.61
N GLY A 45 8.39 -1.23 -2.56
CA GLY A 45 7.38 -2.27 -2.48
C GLY A 45 7.38 -3.03 -1.15
N MET A 46 8.51 -3.67 -0.86
CA MET A 46 8.71 -4.42 0.37
C MET A 46 8.58 -3.53 1.61
N ALA A 47 9.18 -2.34 1.61
CA ALA A 47 9.08 -1.41 2.74
C ALA A 47 7.62 -1.02 3.05
N VAL A 48 6.84 -0.69 2.02
CA VAL A 48 5.41 -0.36 2.18
C VAL A 48 4.64 -1.58 2.69
N THR A 49 4.89 -2.78 2.16
CA THR A 49 4.20 -3.99 2.67
C THR A 49 4.47 -4.22 4.15
N LEU A 50 5.73 -4.08 4.59
CA LEU A 50 6.12 -4.27 5.98
C LEU A 50 5.45 -3.25 6.89
N VAL A 51 5.50 -1.96 6.53
CA VAL A 51 4.84 -0.90 7.32
C VAL A 51 3.35 -1.16 7.38
N LEU A 52 2.72 -1.54 6.28
CA LEU A 52 1.27 -1.73 6.21
C LEU A 52 0.81 -2.88 7.13
N VAL A 53 1.57 -3.97 7.19
CA VAL A 53 1.30 -5.13 8.08
C VAL A 53 1.48 -4.78 9.55
N LEU A 54 2.58 -4.10 9.90
CA LEU A 54 2.83 -3.68 11.28
C LEU A 54 1.79 -2.65 11.73
N THR A 55 1.45 -1.71 10.84
CA THR A 55 0.45 -0.67 11.10
C THR A 55 -0.91 -1.31 11.31
N THR A 56 -1.34 -2.28 10.50
CA THR A 56 -2.64 -2.93 10.72
C THR A 56 -2.67 -3.71 12.03
N ALA A 57 -1.61 -4.45 12.36
CA ALA A 57 -1.53 -5.17 13.64
C ALA A 57 -1.63 -4.23 14.85
N ILE A 58 -0.86 -3.13 14.84
CA ILE A 58 -0.80 -2.18 15.95
C ILE A 58 -2.08 -1.35 16.01
N ASN A 59 -2.59 -0.85 14.89
CA ASN A 59 -3.82 -0.05 14.88
C ASN A 59 -5.04 -0.87 15.30
N TRP A 60 -5.07 -2.18 15.03
CA TRP A 60 -6.13 -3.04 15.58
C TRP A 60 -6.08 -3.07 17.11
N LEU A 61 -4.90 -3.28 17.71
CA LEU A 61 -4.72 -3.27 19.16
C LEU A 61 -5.10 -1.91 19.76
N VAL A 62 -4.62 -0.82 19.15
CA VAL A 62 -4.92 0.54 19.59
C VAL A 62 -6.42 0.83 19.48
N TYR A 63 -7.08 0.40 18.41
CA TYR A 63 -8.52 0.59 18.25
C TYR A 63 -9.31 -0.15 19.34
N THR A 64 -9.04 -1.44 19.52
CA THR A 64 -9.77 -2.28 20.48
C THR A 64 -9.51 -1.90 21.94
N TYR A 65 -8.27 -1.57 22.31
CA TYR A 65 -7.90 -1.33 23.71
C TYR A 65 -7.87 0.14 24.13
N ILE A 66 -7.73 1.09 23.21
CA ILE A 66 -7.54 2.51 23.54
C ILE A 66 -8.71 3.36 23.04
N ILE A 67 -9.33 3.03 21.90
CA ILE A 67 -10.37 3.88 21.30
C ILE A 67 -11.77 3.46 21.71
N VAL A 68 -12.06 2.16 21.70
CA VAL A 68 -13.39 1.62 22.07
C VAL A 68 -13.76 1.86 23.55
N PRO A 69 -12.89 1.59 24.55
CA PRO A 69 -13.29 1.71 25.95
C PRO A 69 -13.66 3.14 26.41
N PRO A 70 -12.98 4.21 25.95
CA PRO A 70 -13.35 5.58 26.31
C PRO A 70 -14.23 6.29 25.25
N GLU A 71 -14.78 5.58 24.24
CA GLU A 71 -15.63 6.13 23.18
C GLU A 71 -15.04 7.35 22.41
N ARG A 72 -13.70 7.41 22.28
CA ARG A 72 -12.99 8.55 21.64
C ARG A 72 -12.85 8.39 20.14
N TYR A 73 -13.96 8.11 19.45
CA TYR A 73 -13.95 7.86 18.00
C TYR A 73 -13.41 9.03 17.18
N TYR A 74 -13.55 10.27 17.65
CA TYR A 74 -13.04 11.47 16.98
C TYR A 74 -11.50 11.55 16.90
N LEU A 75 -10.77 10.85 17.78
CA LEU A 75 -9.30 10.84 17.80
C LEU A 75 -8.68 9.80 16.85
N GLN A 76 -9.49 8.91 16.25
CA GLN A 76 -8.99 7.75 15.50
C GLN A 76 -8.00 8.12 14.39
N TYR A 77 -8.28 9.19 13.62
CA TYR A 77 -7.44 9.61 12.50
C TYR A 77 -6.06 10.06 12.97
N ILE A 78 -6.03 10.88 14.02
CA ILE A 78 -4.78 11.43 14.58
C ILE A 78 -3.94 10.30 15.16
N ILE A 79 -4.56 9.38 15.91
CA ILE A 79 -3.86 8.24 16.51
C ILE A 79 -3.26 7.33 15.43
N PHE A 80 -4.01 7.02 14.37
CA PHE A 80 -3.51 6.17 13.28
C PHE A 80 -2.34 6.81 12.54
N ILE A 81 -2.39 8.12 12.27
CA ILE A 81 -1.28 8.85 11.64
C ILE A 81 -0.04 8.83 12.55
N MET A 82 -0.21 9.02 13.86
CA MET A 82 0.89 8.95 14.83
C MET A 82 1.57 7.58 14.86
N VAL A 83 0.79 6.49 14.82
CA VAL A 83 1.33 5.12 14.75
C VAL A 83 2.12 4.90 13.46
N ILE A 84 1.57 5.33 12.32
CA ILE A 84 2.26 5.22 11.02
C ILE A 84 3.57 6.02 11.06
N ALA A 85 3.56 7.26 11.55
CA ALA A 85 4.74 8.11 11.64
C ALA A 85 5.84 7.46 12.50
N ALA A 86 5.49 6.91 13.66
CA ALA A 86 6.44 6.20 14.51
C ALA A 86 7.06 4.97 13.83
N LEU A 87 6.25 4.18 13.11
CA LEU A 87 6.74 3.00 12.40
C LEU A 87 7.64 3.35 11.22
N VAL A 88 7.29 4.38 10.45
CA VAL A 88 8.12 4.83 9.34
C VAL A 88 9.44 5.42 9.84
N GLN A 89 9.44 6.10 10.98
CA GLN A 89 10.68 6.58 11.59
C GLN A 89 11.64 5.44 11.95
N ILE A 90 11.11 4.35 12.53
CA ILE A 90 11.90 3.15 12.82
C ILE A 90 12.43 2.53 11.52
N LEU A 91 11.61 2.51 10.47
CA LEU A 91 12.01 2.02 9.15
C LEU A 91 13.11 2.87 8.52
N GLU A 92 13.06 4.20 8.65
CA GLU A 92 14.10 5.12 8.18
C GLU A 92 15.45 4.80 8.83
N MET A 93 15.48 4.69 10.16
CA MET A 93 16.68 4.31 10.91
C MET A 93 17.19 2.91 10.52
N GLY A 94 16.29 1.98 10.23
CA GLY A 94 16.64 0.64 9.76
C GLY A 94 17.25 0.64 8.35
N MET A 95 16.66 1.40 7.42
CA MET A 95 17.13 1.49 6.04
C MET A 95 18.51 2.14 5.94
N ASP A 96 18.78 3.19 6.72
CA ASP A 96 20.08 3.84 6.77
C ASP A 96 21.18 2.88 7.22
N ARG A 97 20.86 1.95 8.14
CA ARG A 97 21.82 0.98 8.65
C ARG A 97 22.06 -0.23 7.76
N TYR A 98 21.00 -0.84 7.22
CA TYR A 98 21.10 -2.11 6.49
C TYR A 98 21.25 -1.94 4.97
N THR A 99 20.67 -0.89 4.38
CA THR A 99 20.62 -0.71 2.92
C THR A 99 20.87 0.75 2.52
N PRO A 100 22.12 1.25 2.70
CA PRO A 100 22.45 2.64 2.42
C PRO A 100 22.23 3.04 0.96
N ASP A 101 22.42 2.11 0.01
CA ASP A 101 22.17 2.34 -1.42
C ASP A 101 20.70 2.65 -1.73
N LEU A 102 19.77 1.98 -1.05
CA LEU A 102 18.34 2.22 -1.21
C LEU A 102 17.95 3.52 -0.49
N HIS A 103 18.51 3.78 0.69
CA HIS A 103 18.29 5.03 1.42
C HIS A 103 18.75 6.26 0.61
N ALA A 104 19.90 6.18 -0.07
CA ALA A 104 20.39 7.27 -0.92
C ALA A 104 19.46 7.59 -2.10
N LYS A 105 18.80 6.57 -2.69
CA LYS A 105 17.84 6.76 -3.80
C LYS A 105 16.45 7.17 -3.33
N LEU A 106 16.07 6.77 -2.13
CA LEU A 106 14.69 6.83 -1.64
C LEU A 106 14.50 7.86 -0.50
N GLY A 107 15.58 8.42 0.07
CA GLY A 107 15.59 9.20 1.31
C GLY A 107 14.57 10.34 1.35
N ILE A 108 14.39 11.06 0.24
CA ILE A 108 13.42 12.16 0.16
C ILE A 108 11.97 11.61 0.12
N PHE A 109 11.77 10.38 -0.34
CA PHE A 109 10.46 9.73 -0.46
C PHE A 109 10.08 8.86 0.75
N LEU A 110 11.00 8.60 1.69
CA LEU A 110 10.69 7.88 2.93
C LEU A 110 9.60 8.58 3.76
N PRO A 111 9.65 9.91 3.98
CA PRO A 111 8.56 10.63 4.63
C PRO A 111 7.23 10.51 3.87
N LEU A 112 7.25 10.29 2.55
CA LEU A 112 6.05 10.10 1.73
C LEU A 112 5.30 8.79 2.05
N ILE A 113 5.96 7.84 2.73
CA ILE A 113 5.32 6.62 3.24
C ILE A 113 4.35 6.98 4.37
N THR A 114 4.68 7.97 5.23
CA THR A 114 3.83 8.36 6.37
C THR A 114 2.45 8.86 5.93
N VAL A 115 2.42 9.58 4.82
CA VAL A 115 1.22 10.17 4.23
C VAL A 115 0.65 9.32 3.09
N ASN A 116 1.07 8.06 2.99
CA ASN A 116 0.58 7.18 1.94
C ASN A 116 -0.89 6.82 2.19
N CYS A 117 -1.75 7.26 1.29
CA CYS A 117 -3.20 7.03 1.38
C CYS A 117 -3.56 5.55 1.45
N ALA A 118 -2.79 4.65 0.86
CA ALA A 118 -3.03 3.21 0.93
C ALA A 118 -2.87 2.66 2.36
N ILE A 119 -1.84 3.12 3.08
CA ILE A 119 -1.56 2.66 4.45
C ILE A 119 -2.67 3.14 5.39
N LEU A 120 -2.99 4.43 5.34
CA LEU A 120 -4.08 5.01 6.13
C LEU A 120 -5.43 4.36 5.76
N GLY A 121 -5.73 4.23 4.47
CA GLY A 121 -6.98 3.64 4.00
C GLY A 121 -7.21 2.20 4.46
N VAL A 122 -6.16 1.35 4.45
CA VAL A 122 -6.30 -0.04 4.92
C VAL A 122 -6.64 -0.08 6.41
N THR A 123 -6.01 0.78 7.22
CA THR A 123 -6.30 0.84 8.66
C THR A 123 -7.73 1.31 8.93
N LEU A 124 -8.26 2.23 8.11
CA LEU A 124 -9.65 2.65 8.21
C LEU A 124 -10.63 1.57 7.74
N PHE A 125 -10.34 0.90 6.63
CA PHE A 125 -11.21 -0.17 6.13
C PHE A 125 -11.28 -1.35 7.10
N MET A 126 -10.21 -1.62 7.85
CA MET A 126 -10.25 -2.60 8.94
C MET A 126 -11.31 -2.25 9.99
N VAL A 127 -11.39 -0.98 10.38
CA VAL A 127 -12.35 -0.49 11.38
C VAL A 127 -13.78 -0.53 10.83
N ILE A 128 -13.99 0.02 9.63
CA ILE A 128 -15.30 0.09 8.98
C ILE A 128 -15.88 -1.32 8.72
N ARG A 129 -15.03 -2.29 8.38
CA ARG A 129 -15.44 -3.67 8.10
C ARG A 129 -15.45 -4.57 9.33
N HIS A 130 -15.12 -4.04 10.50
CA HIS A 130 -15.09 -4.76 11.78
C HIS A 130 -14.29 -6.08 11.75
N TYR A 131 -13.08 -6.05 11.19
CA TYR A 131 -12.25 -7.25 11.12
C TYR A 131 -11.68 -7.67 12.49
N ASN A 132 -11.57 -8.99 12.68
CA ASN A 132 -10.83 -9.58 13.79
C ASN A 132 -9.31 -9.41 13.60
N PHE A 133 -8.50 -9.60 14.66
CA PHE A 133 -7.03 -9.46 14.61
C PHE A 133 -6.36 -10.26 13.48
N ILE A 134 -6.76 -11.53 13.31
CA ILE A 134 -6.19 -12.40 12.28
C ILE A 134 -6.63 -11.93 10.89
N GLN A 135 -7.88 -11.51 10.75
CA GLN A 135 -8.41 -10.98 9.48
C GLN A 135 -7.73 -9.66 9.11
N SER A 136 -7.44 -8.80 10.09
CA SER A 136 -6.83 -7.49 9.87
C SER A 136 -5.34 -7.58 9.51
N LEU A 137 -4.62 -8.55 10.11
CA LEU A 137 -3.24 -8.85 9.73
C LEU A 137 -3.16 -9.37 8.29
N LEU A 138 -4.02 -10.33 7.93
CA LEU A 138 -4.06 -10.90 6.57
C LEU A 138 -4.59 -9.90 5.54
N PHE A 139 -5.52 -9.02 5.92
CA PHE A 139 -5.96 -7.91 5.09
C PHE A 139 -4.80 -6.95 4.81
N GLY A 140 -4.03 -6.57 5.83
CA GLY A 140 -2.82 -5.76 5.67
C GLY A 140 -1.78 -6.43 4.78
N LEU A 141 -1.47 -7.70 5.02
CA LEU A 141 -0.55 -8.47 4.17
C LEU A 141 -1.04 -8.52 2.71
N GLY A 142 -2.31 -8.82 2.49
CA GLY A 142 -2.89 -8.90 1.15
C GLY A 142 -2.87 -7.56 0.41
N SER A 143 -3.29 -6.48 1.08
CA SER A 143 -3.26 -5.12 0.50
C SER A 143 -1.84 -4.63 0.24
N GLY A 144 -0.88 -4.94 1.13
CA GLY A 144 0.53 -4.63 0.92
C GLY A 144 1.11 -5.37 -0.30
N LEU A 145 0.88 -6.68 -0.39
CA LEU A 145 1.33 -7.47 -1.53
C LEU A 145 0.68 -7.03 -2.85
N GLY A 146 -0.60 -6.66 -2.82
CA GLY A 146 -1.29 -6.07 -3.97
C GLY A 146 -0.65 -4.75 -4.42
N TRP A 147 -0.25 -3.90 -3.47
CA TRP A 147 0.49 -2.65 -3.74
C TRP A 147 1.86 -2.93 -4.36
N TRP A 148 2.60 -3.88 -3.77
CA TRP A 148 3.93 -4.28 -4.23
C TRP A 148 3.91 -4.91 -5.63
N LEU A 149 2.91 -5.74 -5.92
CA LEU A 149 2.73 -6.36 -7.23
C LEU A 149 2.49 -5.29 -8.30
N ALA A 150 1.64 -4.31 -8.02
CA ALA A 150 1.35 -3.24 -8.97
C ALA A 150 2.58 -2.36 -9.27
N ILE A 151 3.35 -1.95 -8.25
CA ILE A 151 4.55 -1.11 -8.48
C ILE A 151 5.62 -1.86 -9.27
N ASN A 152 5.80 -3.16 -9.01
CA ASN A 152 6.72 -4.00 -9.76
C ASN A 152 6.30 -4.14 -11.23
N MET A 153 5.00 -4.32 -11.50
CA MET A 153 4.49 -4.38 -12.86
C MET A 153 4.73 -3.06 -13.60
N LEU A 154 4.43 -1.92 -12.99
CA LEU A 154 4.66 -0.62 -13.61
C LEU A 154 6.15 -0.39 -13.91
N ALA A 155 7.03 -0.69 -12.94
CA ALA A 155 8.46 -0.54 -13.12
C ALA A 155 9.01 -1.45 -14.23
N ALA A 156 8.57 -2.71 -14.28
CA ALA A 156 8.97 -3.65 -15.33
C ALA A 156 8.52 -3.19 -16.73
N ILE A 157 7.29 -2.68 -16.87
CA ILE A 157 6.79 -2.13 -18.14
C ILE A 157 7.60 -0.88 -18.52
N ARG A 158 7.85 0.03 -17.57
CA ARG A 158 8.61 1.25 -17.82
C ARG A 158 10.06 0.98 -18.22
N GLU A 159 10.72 0.03 -17.57
CA GLU A 159 12.10 -0.36 -17.88
C GLU A 159 12.19 -1.00 -19.28
N LYS A 160 11.19 -1.82 -19.65
CA LYS A 160 11.08 -2.36 -21.02
C LYS A 160 10.85 -1.28 -22.06
N LEU A 161 10.00 -0.29 -21.77
CA LEU A 161 9.69 0.82 -22.69
C LEU A 161 10.80 1.87 -22.76
N ALA A 162 11.75 1.90 -21.82
CA ALA A 162 12.87 2.84 -21.82
C ALA A 162 13.75 2.70 -23.07
N ASN A 163 13.84 1.48 -23.62
CA ASN A 163 14.60 1.18 -24.84
C ASN A 163 13.79 1.41 -26.13
N ALA A 164 12.49 1.71 -26.04
CA ALA A 164 11.63 1.92 -27.19
C ALA A 164 11.64 3.39 -27.65
N LYS A 165 11.51 3.62 -28.96
CA LYS A 165 11.37 4.96 -29.54
C LYS A 165 9.98 5.52 -29.25
N LEU A 166 9.83 6.16 -28.09
CA LEU A 166 8.60 6.85 -27.69
C LEU A 166 8.57 8.31 -28.21
N PRO A 167 7.38 8.84 -28.58
CA PRO A 167 7.23 10.26 -28.90
C PRO A 167 7.71 11.14 -27.75
N PRO A 168 8.39 12.27 -28.02
CA PRO A 168 9.03 13.08 -26.97
C PRO A 168 8.04 13.62 -25.93
N GLY A 169 6.79 13.92 -26.33
CA GLY A 169 5.75 14.42 -25.42
C GLY A 169 5.14 13.39 -24.47
N VAL A 170 5.38 12.09 -24.68
CA VAL A 170 4.78 11.02 -23.85
C VAL A 170 5.77 10.52 -22.79
N LYS A 171 7.05 10.91 -22.86
CA LYS A 171 8.09 10.41 -21.95
C LYS A 171 7.86 10.88 -20.50
N GLY A 172 8.30 10.05 -19.54
CA GLY A 172 8.31 10.40 -18.12
C GLY A 172 6.98 10.14 -17.40
N PRO A 173 6.46 11.11 -16.60
CA PRO A 173 5.24 10.92 -15.82
C PRO A 173 4.00 10.60 -16.66
N ALA A 174 3.86 11.21 -17.84
CA ALA A 174 2.72 10.99 -18.73
C ALA A 174 2.59 9.52 -19.15
N LEU A 175 3.69 8.86 -19.52
CA LEU A 175 3.72 7.43 -19.80
C LEU A 175 3.24 6.61 -18.59
N SER A 176 3.64 6.99 -17.38
CA SER A 176 3.30 6.27 -16.15
C SER A 176 1.79 6.32 -15.89
N PHE A 177 1.15 7.47 -16.13
CA PHE A 177 -0.31 7.59 -16.07
C PHE A 177 -1.03 6.73 -17.11
N ILE A 178 -0.55 6.73 -18.36
CA ILE A 178 -1.15 5.93 -19.44
C ILE A 178 -1.04 4.43 -19.11
N ILE A 179 0.14 3.94 -18.74
CA ILE A 179 0.33 2.54 -18.35
C ILE A 179 -0.56 2.17 -17.16
N THR A 180 -0.62 3.05 -16.15
CA THR A 180 -1.44 2.80 -14.96
C THR A 180 -2.93 2.74 -15.31
N GLY A 181 -3.42 3.58 -16.21
CA GLY A 181 -4.80 3.51 -16.70
C GLY A 181 -5.10 2.19 -17.42
N ILE A 182 -4.20 1.73 -18.29
CA ILE A 182 -4.34 0.43 -18.97
C ILE A 182 -4.32 -0.73 -17.97
N MET A 183 -3.41 -0.68 -16.99
CA MET A 183 -3.35 -1.68 -15.91
C MET A 183 -4.62 -1.67 -15.06
N ALA A 184 -5.16 -0.49 -14.71
CA ALA A 184 -6.40 -0.38 -13.96
C ALA A 184 -7.58 -1.01 -14.72
N MET A 185 -7.70 -0.76 -16.04
CA MET A 185 -8.72 -1.41 -16.88
C MET A 185 -8.59 -2.95 -16.88
N ALA A 186 -7.36 -3.47 -16.95
CA ALA A 186 -7.13 -4.91 -16.86
C ALA A 186 -7.52 -5.49 -15.49
N PHE A 187 -7.25 -4.76 -14.40
CA PHE A 187 -7.56 -5.20 -13.05
C PHE A 187 -9.04 -5.08 -12.68
N ILE A 188 -9.78 -4.17 -13.29
CA ILE A 188 -11.25 -4.11 -13.16
C ILE A 188 -11.88 -5.42 -13.63
N GLY A 189 -11.28 -6.15 -14.56
CA GLY A 189 -11.74 -7.49 -14.95
C GLY A 189 -11.72 -8.53 -13.83
N PHE A 190 -10.92 -8.33 -12.77
CA PHE A 190 -10.92 -9.17 -11.57
C PHE A 190 -11.92 -8.69 -10.49
N SER A 191 -12.52 -7.51 -10.70
CA SER A 191 -13.58 -6.98 -9.84
C SER A 191 -14.83 -7.86 -9.96
N GLY A 192 -15.25 -8.47 -8.84
CA GLY A 192 -16.43 -9.35 -8.79
C GLY A 192 -16.15 -10.85 -8.65
N ILE A 193 -14.87 -11.29 -8.68
CA ILE A 193 -14.54 -12.72 -8.46
C ILE A 193 -14.67 -13.10 -6.98
N PHE A 194 -14.27 -12.21 -6.08
CA PHE A 194 -14.41 -12.37 -4.63
C PHE A 194 -15.03 -11.10 -4.04
N THR A 195 -16.30 -11.17 -3.66
CA THR A 195 -16.94 -10.06 -2.96
C THR A 195 -16.47 -10.05 -1.49
N ILE A 196 -15.73 -9.01 -1.12
CA ILE A 196 -15.28 -8.76 0.27
C ILE A 196 -16.39 -8.03 1.07
N GLN A 197 -17.63 -8.05 0.54
CA GLN A 197 -18.89 -7.63 1.14
C GLN A 197 -20.01 -8.58 0.71
#